data_AF-A0A1C6BT78-F1
#
_entry.id   AF-A0A1C6BT78-F1
#
_cell.length_a   1.000
_cell.length_b   1.000
_cell.length_c   1.000
_cell.angle_alpha   90.00
_cell.angle_beta   90.00
_cell.angle_gamma   90.00
#
_symmetry.space_group_name_H-M   'P 1'
#
loop_
_entity.id
_entity.type
_entity.pdbx_description
1 polymer ?
#
loop_
_entity_poly.entity_id
_entity_poly.type
_entity_poly.pdbx_seq_one_letter_code
_entity_poly.pdbx_strand_id
1 'polypeptide(L)'
;MYELSAKNDRLNLNIKDDAKKINKKSIYCCYDTYIENTKEYEKITRYQMLASLYEVFTQEDALFHLLSYEEFLSLKECIKSPKKSANGFIDTKPYETLLHKFLVIYNFNELLVPNEIQAAVKATEQKYTEEDFRKKDTLNHLMIGILRCYGILTLTEFDMLCEKYAIAIPSIEEYYLTALYLHPYFSLYSRQDGSMLLVNEEIFDYIDQVIDIQNSHVYCVCDRKKDELLAIGTTGVNTNHPAINTLYKILSESTFTYIENGFWADFFFAVHTCKDPANLIQWFDDLSIDDDMLASLSEAVLDAYFNTPSAALFGCTPMEYMDYINEQSQQSMQGNASLDENDTALFYDIYLALLEYTNKKYKIVKGLKKIYHRSHLEPEKMTKIRNFLFEHRNIIDDFIKKNPFQFDEEKLALIKDFKYAVKGMGIIIKYEADYTVISMQDDNFYAILGLTTNIDEVIPNEQLPYPVQITLLPWRNKIIYDGLLESYAIQVGKNMKKMIAEELANHHLITSIKPFQA
;
A
#
# COMPACT_ATOMS: atom_id res chain seq x y z
N MET A 1 65.87 -11.66 0.10
CA MET A 1 65.36 -10.56 -0.74
C MET A 1 64.22 -10.98 -1.67
N TYR A 2 64.16 -12.22 -2.18
CA TYR A 2 63.04 -12.71 -3.01
C TYR A 2 61.71 -12.94 -2.25
N GLU A 3 61.73 -13.20 -0.93
CA GLU A 3 60.50 -13.34 -0.13
C GLU A 3 59.84 -12.01 0.26
N LEU A 4 60.60 -10.91 0.26
CA LEU A 4 60.09 -9.56 0.55
C LEU A 4 59.41 -8.93 -0.68
N SER A 5 59.89 -9.20 -1.90
CA SER A 5 59.20 -8.75 -3.13
C SER A 5 57.90 -9.53 -3.36
N ALA A 6 57.90 -10.84 -3.11
CA ALA A 6 56.69 -11.67 -3.23
C ALA A 6 55.62 -11.36 -2.18
N LYS A 7 55.99 -10.81 -1.01
CA LYS A 7 55.02 -10.29 -0.02
C LYS A 7 54.43 -8.95 -0.43
N ASN A 8 55.22 -8.05 -1.03
CA ASN A 8 54.74 -6.75 -1.52
C ASN A 8 53.85 -6.88 -2.77
N ASP A 9 54.13 -7.83 -3.67
CA ASP A 9 53.28 -8.08 -4.85
C ASP A 9 51.94 -8.76 -4.47
N ARG A 10 51.87 -9.44 -3.32
CA ARG A 10 50.61 -10.04 -2.81
C ARG A 10 49.64 -9.02 -2.23
N LEU A 11 50.12 -7.82 -1.89
CA LEU A 11 49.35 -6.74 -1.27
C LEU A 11 48.84 -5.70 -2.30
N ASN A 12 49.24 -5.79 -3.56
CA ASN A 12 48.84 -4.86 -4.62
C ASN A 12 47.76 -5.49 -5.50
N LEU A 13 46.49 -5.34 -5.12
CA LEU A 13 45.37 -5.63 -6.01
C LEU A 13 45.27 -4.53 -7.07
N ASN A 14 45.12 -4.95 -8.33
CA ASN A 14 44.85 -4.08 -9.47
C ASN A 14 43.61 -4.60 -10.18
N ILE A 15 42.56 -3.79 -10.22
CA ILE A 15 41.27 -4.16 -10.81
C ILE A 15 41.41 -4.71 -12.23
N LYS A 16 42.39 -4.24 -13.01
CA LYS A 16 42.59 -4.66 -14.40
C LYS A 16 42.90 -6.15 -14.54
N ASP A 17 43.60 -6.73 -13.57
CA ASP A 17 43.99 -8.13 -13.57
C ASP A 17 42.99 -9.01 -12.80
N ASP A 18 42.42 -8.48 -11.71
CA ASP A 18 41.52 -9.23 -10.83
C ASP A 18 40.06 -9.29 -11.33
N ALA A 19 39.62 -8.33 -12.14
CA ALA A 19 38.28 -8.32 -12.72
C ALA A 19 37.96 -9.60 -13.51
N LYS A 20 38.96 -10.26 -14.11
CA LYS A 20 38.76 -11.49 -14.89
C LYS A 20 38.37 -12.69 -14.02
N LYS A 21 38.67 -12.66 -12.73
CA LYS A 21 38.40 -13.75 -11.77
C LYS A 21 36.97 -13.71 -11.22
N ILE A 22 36.25 -12.61 -11.43
CA ILE A 22 34.93 -12.35 -10.87
C ILE A 22 33.84 -12.70 -11.89
N ASN A 23 32.72 -13.23 -11.41
CA ASN A 23 31.54 -13.50 -12.24
C ASN A 23 31.00 -12.20 -12.85
N LYS A 24 30.80 -12.16 -14.19
CA LYS A 24 30.34 -10.94 -14.88
C LYS A 24 28.93 -10.52 -14.45
N LYS A 25 28.02 -11.48 -14.25
CA LYS A 25 26.64 -11.23 -13.84
C LYS A 25 26.59 -10.57 -12.47
N SER A 26 27.39 -11.05 -11.51
CA SER A 26 27.48 -10.45 -10.17
C SER A 26 27.95 -8.99 -10.21
N ILE A 27 28.95 -8.68 -11.04
CA ILE A 27 29.40 -7.28 -11.22
C ILE A 27 28.28 -6.45 -11.86
N TYR A 28 27.61 -6.99 -12.86
CA TYR A 28 26.54 -6.28 -13.56
C TYR A 28 25.38 -5.94 -12.63
N CYS A 29 24.95 -6.86 -11.76
CA CYS A 29 23.89 -6.57 -10.78
C CYS A 29 24.26 -5.37 -9.90
N CYS A 30 25.48 -5.34 -9.35
CA CYS A 30 25.93 -4.19 -8.56
C CYS A 30 26.08 -2.91 -9.40
N TYR A 31 26.60 -3.03 -10.63
CA TYR A 31 26.70 -1.92 -11.57
C TYR A 31 25.34 -1.30 -11.88
N ASP A 32 24.32 -2.13 -12.11
CA ASP A 32 22.96 -1.69 -12.40
C ASP A 32 22.28 -1.01 -11.21
N THR A 33 22.62 -1.42 -9.99
CA THR A 33 22.12 -0.77 -8.76
C THR A 33 22.66 0.65 -8.55
N TYR A 34 23.95 0.89 -8.83
CA TYR A 34 24.62 2.12 -8.39
C TYR A 34 24.98 3.09 -9.53
N ILE A 35 24.86 2.68 -10.79
CA ILE A 35 25.26 3.51 -11.93
C ILE A 35 24.02 3.94 -12.71
N GLU A 36 23.82 5.25 -12.84
CA GLU A 36 22.77 5.80 -13.71
C GLU A 36 23.06 5.53 -15.19
N ASN A 37 22.00 5.29 -15.98
CA ASN A 37 22.08 5.08 -17.43
C ASN A 37 23.07 3.96 -17.82
N THR A 38 22.86 2.77 -17.26
CA THR A 38 23.72 1.61 -17.49
C THR A 38 23.82 1.20 -18.95
N LYS A 39 25.00 0.70 -19.35
CA LYS A 39 25.18 0.05 -20.65
C LYS A 39 24.63 -1.37 -20.59
N GLU A 40 24.01 -1.83 -21.69
CA GLU A 40 23.57 -3.23 -21.85
C GLU A 40 24.68 -4.23 -21.48
N TYR A 41 24.30 -5.31 -20.81
CA TYR A 41 25.19 -6.37 -20.30
C TYR A 41 26.22 -6.86 -21.32
N GLU A 42 25.80 -7.05 -22.58
CA GLU A 42 26.60 -7.56 -23.69
C GLU A 42 27.66 -6.55 -24.16
N LYS A 43 27.40 -5.25 -23.97
CA LYS A 43 28.21 -4.14 -24.49
C LYS A 43 29.21 -3.58 -23.48
N ILE A 44 29.26 -4.12 -22.26
CA ILE A 44 30.16 -3.66 -21.20
C ILE A 44 31.07 -4.78 -20.69
N THR A 45 32.32 -4.44 -20.40
CA THR A 45 33.32 -5.38 -19.85
C THR A 45 33.32 -5.36 -18.32
N ARG A 46 33.80 -6.45 -17.70
CA ARG A 46 33.98 -6.55 -16.23
C ARG A 46 34.78 -5.38 -15.66
N TYR A 47 35.87 -5.04 -16.34
CA TYR A 47 36.75 -3.93 -15.95
C TYR A 47 36.03 -2.58 -16.01
N GLN A 48 35.29 -2.31 -17.09
CA GLN A 48 34.54 -1.06 -17.23
C GLN A 48 33.50 -0.90 -16.11
N MET A 49 32.77 -1.96 -15.78
CA MET A 49 31.79 -1.92 -14.69
C MET A 49 32.45 -1.62 -13.34
N LEU A 50 33.53 -2.34 -12.99
CA LEU A 50 34.25 -2.10 -11.74
C LEU A 50 34.87 -0.69 -11.70
N ALA A 51 35.46 -0.22 -12.80
CA ALA A 51 36.00 1.13 -12.89
C ALA A 51 34.92 2.20 -12.63
N SER A 52 33.73 2.05 -13.23
CA SER A 52 32.59 2.94 -12.97
C SER A 52 32.11 2.88 -11.53
N LEU A 53 32.03 1.69 -10.93
CA LEU A 53 31.66 1.53 -9.52
C LEU A 53 32.63 2.28 -8.61
N TYR A 54 33.94 2.13 -8.80
CA TYR A 54 34.91 2.83 -7.97
C TYR A 54 34.96 4.33 -8.24
N GLU A 55 34.65 4.79 -9.46
CA GLU A 55 34.49 6.21 -9.74
C GLU A 55 33.38 6.82 -8.88
N VAL A 56 32.28 6.10 -8.63
CA VAL A 56 31.21 6.51 -7.71
C VAL A 56 31.60 6.33 -6.25
N PHE A 57 32.10 5.15 -5.86
CA PHE A 57 32.40 4.83 -4.46
C PHE A 57 33.57 5.62 -3.86
N THR A 58 34.39 6.27 -4.70
CA THR A 58 35.51 7.11 -4.25
C THR A 58 35.23 8.61 -4.31
N GLN A 59 34.01 9.02 -4.70
CA GLN A 59 33.59 10.41 -4.57
C GLN A 59 33.57 10.83 -3.10
N GLU A 60 33.57 12.16 -2.88
CA GLU A 60 33.45 12.70 -1.54
C GLU A 60 32.21 12.12 -0.83
N ASP A 61 32.41 11.62 0.39
CA ASP A 61 31.38 11.06 1.27
C ASP A 61 30.66 9.78 0.80
N ALA A 62 30.95 9.28 -0.41
CA ALA A 62 30.26 8.14 -0.99
C ALA A 62 30.29 6.89 -0.08
N LEU A 63 31.44 6.56 0.52
CA LEU A 63 31.55 5.41 1.43
C LEU A 63 30.73 5.59 2.71
N PHE A 64 30.59 6.81 3.22
CA PHE A 64 29.72 7.09 4.37
C PHE A 64 28.27 6.81 4.01
N HIS A 65 27.83 7.24 2.83
CA HIS A 65 26.46 7.01 2.38
C HIS A 65 26.18 5.58 1.88
N LEU A 66 27.20 4.82 1.48
CA LEU A 66 27.11 3.45 0.98
C LEU A 66 27.13 2.37 2.08
N LEU A 67 27.79 2.65 3.21
CA LEU A 67 28.09 1.64 4.21
C LEU A 67 27.35 1.86 5.53
N SER A 68 26.98 0.77 6.18
CA SER A 68 26.66 0.79 7.61
C SER A 68 27.94 0.97 8.44
N TYR A 69 27.78 1.32 9.72
CA TYR A 69 28.91 1.40 10.63
C TYR A 69 29.68 0.08 10.73
N GLU A 70 28.95 -1.04 10.80
CA GLU A 70 29.53 -2.37 10.94
C GLU A 70 30.32 -2.80 9.70
N GLU A 71 29.78 -2.50 8.51
CA GLU A 71 30.47 -2.70 7.24
C GLU A 71 31.75 -1.84 7.17
N PHE A 72 31.67 -0.57 7.58
CA PHE A 72 32.83 0.32 7.59
C PHE A 72 33.91 -0.16 8.57
N LEU A 73 33.53 -0.65 9.75
CA LEU A 73 34.46 -1.25 10.71
C LEU A 73 35.14 -2.49 10.15
N SER A 74 34.39 -3.37 9.51
CA SER A 74 34.90 -4.59 8.88
C SER A 74 35.85 -4.28 7.72
N LEU A 75 35.53 -3.25 6.92
CA LEU A 75 36.41 -2.76 5.86
C LEU A 75 37.74 -2.24 6.44
N LYS A 76 37.70 -1.45 7.51
CA LYS A 76 38.90 -0.97 8.21
C LYS A 76 39.73 -2.10 8.83
N GLU A 77 39.08 -3.10 9.40
CA GLU A 77 39.76 -4.26 9.95
C GLU A 77 40.48 -5.03 8.84
N CYS A 78 39.84 -5.21 7.70
CA CYS A 78 40.41 -5.87 6.52
C CYS A 78 41.67 -5.16 5.99
N ILE A 79 41.69 -3.82 6.00
CA ILE A 79 42.89 -3.03 5.64
C ILE A 79 44.05 -3.31 6.60
N LYS A 80 43.77 -3.40 7.91
CA LYS A 80 44.80 -3.64 8.93
C LYS A 80 45.35 -5.06 8.88
N SER A 81 44.47 -6.03 8.66
CA SER A 81 44.82 -7.44 8.56
C SER A 81 43.88 -8.13 7.58
N PRO A 82 44.39 -8.63 6.44
CA PRO A 82 43.61 -9.44 5.50
C PRO A 82 42.85 -10.55 6.23
N LYS A 83 41.56 -10.71 5.89
CA LYS A 83 40.73 -11.75 6.53
C LYS A 83 40.92 -13.06 5.82
N LYS A 84 41.34 -14.07 6.58
CA LYS A 84 41.46 -15.44 6.08
C LYS A 84 40.08 -16.07 5.99
N SER A 85 39.76 -16.64 4.83
CA SER A 85 38.61 -17.52 4.68
C SER A 85 38.94 -18.90 5.23
N ALA A 86 38.03 -19.50 5.99
CA ALA A 86 38.08 -20.93 6.28
C ALA A 86 37.38 -21.66 5.14
N ASN A 87 38.09 -22.52 4.39
CA ASN A 87 37.54 -23.29 3.26
C ASN A 87 36.84 -22.43 2.17
N GLY A 88 37.27 -21.18 1.97
CA GLY A 88 36.69 -20.27 0.98
C GLY A 88 35.42 -19.54 1.44
N PHE A 89 35.02 -19.70 2.71
CA PHE A 89 33.88 -19.00 3.30
C PHE A 89 34.32 -18.04 4.42
N ILE A 90 33.54 -16.97 4.60
CA ILE A 90 33.72 -15.98 5.66
C ILE A 90 32.40 -15.86 6.41
N ASP A 91 32.49 -16.13 7.70
CA ASP A 91 31.37 -16.44 8.60
C ASP A 91 30.66 -15.19 9.15
N THR A 92 30.67 -14.09 8.41
CA THR A 92 30.19 -12.80 8.93
C THR A 92 29.50 -11.97 7.86
N LYS A 93 28.24 -11.63 8.11
CA LYS A 93 27.36 -10.85 7.22
C LYS A 93 27.98 -9.56 6.66
N PRO A 94 28.74 -8.74 7.42
CA PRO A 94 29.33 -7.51 6.89
C PRO A 94 30.31 -7.75 5.73
N TYR A 95 31.11 -8.82 5.79
CA TYR A 95 32.07 -9.12 4.73
C TYR A 95 31.41 -9.69 3.48
N GLU A 96 30.29 -10.41 3.61
CA GLU A 96 29.46 -10.80 2.47
C GLU A 96 28.94 -9.56 1.75
N THR A 97 28.35 -8.61 2.47
CA THR A 97 27.83 -7.38 1.85
C THR A 97 28.93 -6.54 1.21
N LEU A 98 30.09 -6.42 1.86
CA LEU A 98 31.26 -5.75 1.26
C LEU A 98 31.75 -6.45 -0.02
N LEU A 99 31.67 -7.78 -0.09
CA LEU A 99 32.02 -8.58 -1.26
C LEU A 99 31.03 -8.32 -2.41
N HIS A 100 29.73 -8.26 -2.10
CA HIS A 100 28.68 -7.92 -3.08
C HIS A 100 28.81 -6.48 -3.63
N LYS A 101 29.32 -5.55 -2.82
CA LYS A 101 29.68 -4.18 -3.21
C LYS A 101 31.06 -4.07 -3.87
N PHE A 102 31.80 -5.18 -4.02
CA PHE A 102 33.17 -5.22 -4.55
C PHE A 102 34.17 -4.30 -3.81
N LEU A 103 33.92 -4.02 -2.52
CA LEU A 103 34.83 -3.26 -1.65
C LEU A 103 35.86 -4.15 -0.97
N VAL A 104 35.63 -5.47 -0.99
CA VAL A 104 36.62 -6.50 -0.69
C VAL A 104 36.61 -7.51 -1.83
N ILE A 105 37.76 -8.12 -2.12
CA ILE A 105 37.91 -9.13 -3.17
C ILE A 105 38.75 -10.29 -2.65
N TYR A 106 38.42 -11.51 -3.08
CA TYR A 106 39.23 -12.69 -2.80
C TYR A 106 40.57 -12.66 -3.55
N ASN A 107 41.64 -12.87 -2.80
CA ASN A 107 42.96 -13.19 -3.30
C ASN A 107 43.46 -14.47 -2.61
N PHE A 108 43.44 -15.59 -3.35
CA PHE A 108 43.65 -16.93 -2.79
C PHE A 108 42.70 -17.22 -1.62
N ASN A 109 43.20 -17.28 -0.39
CA ASN A 109 42.43 -17.61 0.82
C ASN A 109 42.19 -16.38 1.71
N GLU A 110 42.43 -15.17 1.20
CA GLU A 110 42.32 -13.92 1.95
C GLU A 110 41.41 -12.94 1.24
N LEU A 111 40.58 -12.22 2.00
CA LEU A 111 39.94 -11.00 1.55
C LEU A 111 40.88 -9.81 1.72
N LEU A 112 40.89 -8.98 0.69
CA LEU A 112 41.70 -7.78 0.61
C LEU A 112 40.84 -6.61 0.11
N VAL A 113 41.23 -5.40 0.53
CA VAL A 113 40.64 -4.14 0.11
C VAL A 113 41.37 -3.62 -1.14
N PRO A 114 40.68 -3.37 -2.26
CA PRO A 114 41.29 -2.81 -3.47
C PRO A 114 42.01 -1.48 -3.21
N ASN A 115 43.13 -1.24 -3.88
CA ASN A 115 43.95 -0.05 -3.69
C ASN A 115 43.17 1.25 -4.00
N GLU A 116 42.25 1.16 -4.96
CA GLU A 116 41.45 2.26 -5.46
C GLU A 116 40.54 2.89 -4.39
N ILE A 117 40.13 2.12 -3.37
CA ILE A 117 39.24 2.63 -2.32
C ILE A 117 39.94 2.99 -1.01
N GLN A 118 41.20 2.58 -0.80
CA GLN A 118 41.88 2.79 0.49
C GLN A 118 42.00 4.28 0.88
N ALA A 119 42.22 5.16 -0.09
CA ALA A 119 42.27 6.60 0.15
C ALA A 119 40.91 7.16 0.62
N ALA A 120 39.81 6.71 -0.01
CA ALA A 120 38.45 7.10 0.36
C ALA A 120 38.07 6.58 1.76
N VAL A 121 38.49 5.37 2.13
CA VAL A 121 38.28 4.82 3.49
C VAL A 121 38.95 5.70 4.54
N LYS A 122 40.20 6.12 4.29
CA LYS A 122 40.93 7.00 5.21
C LYS A 122 40.29 8.39 5.32
N ALA A 123 39.84 8.97 4.21
CA ALA A 123 39.14 10.25 4.21
C ALA A 123 37.83 10.18 5.01
N THR A 124 37.07 9.09 4.83
CA THR A 124 35.81 8.83 5.56
C THR A 124 36.07 8.70 7.06
N GLU A 125 37.10 7.96 7.48
CA GLU A 125 37.48 7.82 8.89
C GLU A 125 37.87 9.14 9.55
N GLN A 126 38.45 10.08 8.78
CA GLN A 126 38.85 11.40 9.29
C GLN A 126 37.67 12.37 9.41
N LYS A 127 36.66 12.23 8.55
CA LYS A 127 35.53 13.17 8.45
C LYS A 127 34.35 12.79 9.34
N TYR A 128 34.06 11.50 9.51
CA TYR A 128 32.87 11.01 10.19
C TYR A 128 33.16 10.24 11.48
N THR A 129 32.33 10.47 12.48
CA THR A 129 32.38 9.78 13.77
C THR A 129 31.46 8.55 13.79
N GLU A 130 31.62 7.69 14.81
CA GLU A 130 30.67 6.62 15.09
C GLU A 130 29.23 7.13 15.28
N GLU A 131 29.06 8.28 15.93
CA GLU A 131 27.74 8.87 16.16
C GLU A 131 27.06 9.25 14.85
N ASP A 132 27.83 9.78 13.88
CA ASP A 132 27.31 10.13 12.56
C ASP A 132 26.81 8.89 11.81
N PHE A 133 27.61 7.80 11.82
CA PHE A 133 27.19 6.54 11.23
C PHE A 133 25.95 5.96 11.91
N ARG A 134 25.88 5.95 13.25
CA ARG A 134 24.73 5.40 13.97
C ARG A 134 23.44 6.17 13.69
N LYS A 135 23.50 7.50 13.57
CA LYS A 135 22.35 8.33 13.18
C LYS A 135 21.87 7.97 11.78
N LYS A 136 22.79 7.88 10.81
CA LYS A 136 22.49 7.49 9.42
C LYS A 136 21.94 6.06 9.34
N ASP A 137 22.53 5.11 10.04
CA ASP A 137 22.08 3.71 10.03
C ASP A 137 20.65 3.61 10.58
N THR A 138 20.38 4.26 11.71
CA THR A 138 19.02 4.31 12.28
C THR A 138 18.01 4.89 11.29
N LEU A 139 18.39 5.98 10.60
CA LEU A 139 17.57 6.59 9.56
C LEU A 139 17.31 5.62 8.40
N ASN A 140 18.36 5.01 7.87
CA ASN A 140 18.26 4.07 6.76
C ASN A 140 17.41 2.84 7.12
N HIS A 141 17.61 2.25 8.31
CA HIS A 141 16.83 1.11 8.79
C HIS A 141 15.35 1.48 8.98
N LEU A 142 15.04 2.68 9.49
CA LEU A 142 13.64 3.12 9.54
C LEU A 142 13.01 3.20 8.16
N MET A 143 13.71 3.76 7.18
CA MET A 143 13.21 3.88 5.80
C MET A 143 12.99 2.51 5.15
N ILE A 144 13.96 1.60 5.30
CA ILE A 144 13.84 0.21 4.81
C ILE A 144 12.67 -0.50 5.50
N GLY A 145 12.51 -0.35 6.81
CA GLY A 145 11.40 -0.92 7.57
C GLY A 145 10.04 -0.44 7.07
N ILE A 146 9.90 0.88 6.85
CA ILE A 146 8.70 1.48 6.27
C ILE A 146 8.40 0.84 4.91
N LEU A 147 9.39 0.79 4.02
CA LEU A 147 9.18 0.31 2.66
C LEU A 147 8.92 -1.19 2.59
N ARG A 148 9.53 -2.00 3.46
CA ARG A 148 9.22 -3.43 3.56
C ARG A 148 7.79 -3.69 4.07
N CYS A 149 7.28 -2.84 4.97
CA CYS A 149 5.90 -2.98 5.43
C CYS A 149 4.87 -2.55 4.38
N TYR A 150 5.01 -1.33 3.85
CA TYR A 150 3.99 -0.72 3.00
C TYR A 150 4.17 -1.04 1.51
N GLY A 151 5.39 -1.39 1.09
CA GLY A 151 5.76 -1.81 -0.26
C GLY A 151 5.72 -0.73 -1.33
N ILE A 152 4.57 -0.08 -1.50
CA ILE A 152 4.29 0.90 -2.55
C ILE A 152 3.72 2.15 -1.91
N LEU A 153 4.46 3.25 -2.01
CA LEU A 153 4.08 4.55 -1.47
C LEU A 153 4.13 5.61 -2.56
N THR A 154 3.17 6.52 -2.57
CA THR A 154 3.35 7.83 -3.19
C THR A 154 4.36 8.66 -2.39
N LEU A 155 4.97 9.67 -3.01
CA LEU A 155 5.90 10.55 -2.32
C LEU A 155 5.26 11.25 -1.12
N THR A 156 4.00 11.70 -1.27
CA THR A 156 3.22 12.29 -0.17
C THR A 156 2.96 11.31 0.96
N GLU A 157 2.66 10.03 0.66
CA GLU A 157 2.52 9.01 1.70
C GLU A 157 3.82 8.78 2.46
N PHE A 158 4.94 8.77 1.75
CA PHE A 158 6.24 8.64 2.36
C PHE A 158 6.57 9.83 3.28
N ASP A 159 6.32 11.07 2.83
CA ASP A 159 6.53 12.27 3.64
C ASP A 159 5.70 12.27 4.92
N MET A 160 4.42 11.85 4.85
CA MET A 160 3.56 11.71 6.04
C MET A 160 4.12 10.68 7.03
N LEU A 161 4.68 9.57 6.54
CA LEU A 161 5.33 8.58 7.40
C LEU A 161 6.65 9.13 7.98
N CYS A 162 7.41 9.91 7.21
CA CYS A 162 8.59 10.59 7.70
C CYS A 162 8.27 11.53 8.87
N GLU A 163 7.25 12.37 8.73
CA GLU A 163 6.77 13.23 9.82
C GLU A 163 6.35 12.42 11.05
N LYS A 164 5.55 11.37 10.84
CA LYS A 164 5.06 10.48 11.91
C LYS A 164 6.19 9.85 12.72
N TYR A 165 7.24 9.38 12.06
CA TYR A 165 8.35 8.68 12.69
C TYR A 165 9.55 9.60 13.05
N ALA A 166 9.37 10.92 12.89
CA ALA A 166 10.39 11.94 13.10
C ALA A 166 11.66 11.68 12.28
N ILE A 167 11.49 11.31 11.00
CA ILE A 167 12.55 11.16 10.01
C ILE A 167 12.77 12.53 9.36
N ALA A 168 13.92 13.13 9.65
CA ALA A 168 14.31 14.42 9.09
C ALA A 168 15.24 14.20 7.89
N ILE A 169 14.67 14.23 6.70
CA ILE A 169 15.39 14.32 5.43
C ILE A 169 14.89 15.56 4.66
N PRO A 170 15.56 15.98 3.57
CA PRO A 170 14.99 16.90 2.59
C PRO A 170 13.74 16.28 1.92
N SER A 171 13.66 16.22 0.60
CA SER A 171 12.73 15.29 -0.06
C SER A 171 13.40 13.92 -0.27
N ILE A 172 12.59 12.88 -0.47
CA ILE A 172 13.14 11.55 -0.80
C ILE A 172 13.91 11.58 -2.12
N GLU A 173 13.50 12.40 -3.10
CA GLU A 173 14.21 12.52 -4.37
C GLU A 173 15.59 13.14 -4.18
N GLU A 174 15.72 14.19 -3.36
CA GLU A 174 17.02 14.79 -3.06
C GLU A 174 17.89 13.85 -2.22
N TYR A 175 17.30 13.17 -1.23
CA TYR A 175 18.02 12.24 -0.37
C TYR A 175 18.53 11.00 -1.15
N TYR A 176 17.71 10.46 -2.07
CA TYR A 176 18.04 9.27 -2.85
C TYR A 176 19.29 9.44 -3.72
N LEU A 177 19.58 10.66 -4.19
CA LEU A 177 20.79 10.95 -4.98
C LEU A 177 22.09 10.67 -4.22
N THR A 178 22.04 10.74 -2.89
CA THR A 178 23.24 10.56 -2.04
C THR A 178 23.17 9.29 -1.20
N ALA A 179 21.98 8.79 -0.86
CA ALA A 179 21.78 7.65 0.04
C ALA A 179 22.03 6.28 -0.62
N LEU A 180 23.26 6.05 -1.10
CA LEU A 180 23.66 4.83 -1.81
C LEU A 180 23.27 3.53 -1.07
N TYR A 181 23.36 3.50 0.27
CA TYR A 181 22.95 2.35 1.09
C TYR A 181 21.52 1.87 0.80
N LEU A 182 20.64 2.75 0.34
CA LEU A 182 19.22 2.49 0.11
C LEU A 182 18.88 2.00 -1.29
N HIS A 183 19.75 2.21 -2.28
CA HIS A 183 19.52 1.80 -3.68
C HIS A 183 19.16 0.32 -3.85
N PRO A 184 19.75 -0.64 -3.11
CA PRO A 184 19.36 -2.05 -3.21
C PRO A 184 17.97 -2.38 -2.65
N TYR A 185 17.35 -1.46 -1.91
CA TYR A 185 16.13 -1.72 -1.15
C TYR A 185 14.90 -1.03 -1.74
N PHE A 186 15.06 0.03 -2.52
CA PHE A 186 13.94 0.67 -3.18
C PHE A 186 14.30 1.49 -4.41
N SER A 187 13.31 1.65 -5.28
CA SER A 187 13.36 2.44 -6.50
C SER A 187 12.28 3.52 -6.54
N LEU A 188 12.60 4.57 -7.28
CA LEU A 188 11.65 5.59 -7.72
C LEU A 188 11.06 5.17 -9.07
N TYR A 189 9.79 4.77 -9.07
CA TYR A 189 9.06 4.27 -10.23
C TYR A 189 8.11 5.34 -10.80
N SER A 190 8.29 5.69 -12.08
CA SER A 190 7.40 6.63 -12.78
C SER A 190 6.25 5.89 -13.46
N ARG A 191 5.01 6.27 -13.13
CA ARG A 191 3.80 5.74 -13.77
C ARG A 191 3.54 6.40 -15.12
N GLN A 192 2.67 5.79 -15.92
CA GLN A 192 2.27 6.32 -17.24
C GLN A 192 1.60 7.71 -17.18
N ASP A 193 0.97 8.05 -16.06
CA ASP A 193 0.36 9.36 -15.81
C ASP A 193 1.35 10.44 -15.34
N GLY A 194 2.64 10.09 -15.21
CA GLY A 194 3.72 10.96 -14.75
C GLY A 194 3.87 11.03 -13.23
N SER A 195 3.01 10.35 -12.45
CA SER A 195 3.18 10.28 -11.00
C SER A 195 4.34 9.35 -10.61
N MET A 196 5.00 9.67 -9.49
CA MET A 196 6.14 8.91 -8.97
C MET A 196 5.72 8.08 -7.76
N LEU A 197 6.17 6.84 -7.73
CA LEU A 197 6.03 5.92 -6.61
C LEU A 197 7.40 5.59 -6.04
N LEU A 198 7.46 5.43 -4.72
CA LEU A 198 8.57 4.83 -4.00
C LEU A 198 8.21 3.36 -3.74
N VAL A 199 9.03 2.45 -4.26
CA VAL A 199 8.72 1.02 -4.30
C VAL A 199 9.83 0.21 -3.66
N ASN A 200 9.49 -0.72 -2.77
CA ASN A 200 10.41 -1.73 -2.26
C ASN A 200 10.90 -2.63 -3.41
N GLU A 201 12.22 -2.78 -3.54
CA GLU A 201 12.83 -3.62 -4.59
C GLU A 201 12.34 -5.07 -4.55
N GLU A 202 12.04 -5.60 -3.35
CA GLU A 202 11.59 -6.98 -3.20
C GLU A 202 10.27 -7.25 -3.92
N ILE A 203 9.46 -6.22 -4.20
CA ILE A 203 8.17 -6.33 -4.90
C ILE A 203 8.17 -5.77 -6.33
N PHE A 204 9.31 -5.28 -6.82
CA PHE A 204 9.39 -4.51 -8.06
C PHE A 204 8.83 -5.27 -9.27
N ASP A 205 9.11 -6.57 -9.38
CA ASP A 205 8.67 -7.42 -10.49
C ASP A 205 7.15 -7.72 -10.48
N TYR A 206 6.45 -7.38 -9.40
CA TYR A 206 5.02 -7.70 -9.21
C TYR A 206 4.20 -6.55 -8.63
N ILE A 207 4.66 -5.30 -8.84
CA ILE A 207 3.96 -4.05 -8.46
C ILE A 207 2.49 -4.08 -8.89
N ASP A 208 2.20 -4.43 -10.15
CA ASP A 208 0.85 -4.42 -10.69
C ASP A 208 -0.07 -5.41 -9.95
N GLN A 209 0.45 -6.60 -9.59
CA GLN A 209 -0.31 -7.59 -8.82
C GLN A 209 -0.67 -7.05 -7.42
N VAL A 210 0.29 -6.39 -6.76
CA VAL A 210 0.06 -5.77 -5.43
C VAL A 210 -0.98 -4.65 -5.53
N ILE A 211 -0.91 -3.81 -6.56
CA ILE A 211 -1.86 -2.71 -6.79
C ILE A 211 -3.28 -3.26 -7.07
N ASP A 212 -3.41 -4.32 -7.87
CA ASP A 212 -4.69 -4.96 -8.15
C ASP A 212 -5.34 -5.54 -6.88
N ILE A 213 -4.52 -6.15 -6.01
CA ILE A 213 -4.97 -6.62 -4.70
C ILE A 213 -5.41 -5.42 -3.83
N GLN A 214 -4.60 -4.37 -3.70
CA GLN A 214 -4.96 -3.15 -2.96
C GLN A 214 -6.28 -2.52 -3.47
N ASN A 215 -6.51 -2.52 -4.78
CA ASN A 215 -7.72 -1.96 -5.36
C ASN A 215 -8.97 -2.83 -5.09
N SER A 216 -8.80 -4.14 -4.93
CA SER A 216 -9.90 -5.07 -4.58
C SER A 216 -10.16 -5.19 -3.07
N HIS A 217 -9.22 -4.78 -2.23
CA HIS A 217 -9.31 -4.90 -0.77
C HIS A 217 -9.88 -3.64 -0.10
N VAL A 218 -10.55 -3.79 1.04
CA VAL A 218 -11.02 -2.65 1.84
C VAL A 218 -9.78 -1.93 2.37
N TYR A 219 -9.74 -0.60 2.24
CA TYR A 219 -8.60 0.15 2.74
C TYR A 219 -8.54 0.07 4.27
N CYS A 220 -7.41 -0.41 4.80
CA CYS A 220 -7.15 -0.49 6.22
C CYS A 220 -5.95 0.41 6.57
N VAL A 221 -6.08 1.21 7.62
CA VAL A 221 -4.98 2.03 8.12
C VAL A 221 -4.21 1.21 9.15
N CYS A 222 -2.96 0.87 8.84
CA CYS A 222 -2.07 0.18 9.78
C CYS A 222 -0.96 1.09 10.29
N ASP A 223 -0.90 1.20 11.61
CA ASP A 223 0.14 1.91 12.32
C ASP A 223 1.20 0.94 12.83
N ARG A 224 2.39 0.96 12.23
CA ARG A 224 3.52 0.19 12.75
C ARG A 224 4.23 0.92 13.87
N LYS A 225 4.76 0.16 14.84
CA LYS A 225 5.59 0.73 15.90
C LYS A 225 7.00 0.99 15.39
N LYS A 226 7.65 2.02 15.92
CA LYS A 226 8.99 2.44 15.46
C LYS A 226 10.07 1.37 15.70
N ASP A 227 10.00 0.66 16.82
CA ASP A 227 10.92 -0.42 17.18
C ASP A 227 10.78 -1.65 16.27
N GLU A 228 9.57 -1.93 15.79
CA GLU A 228 9.35 -2.94 14.76
C GLU A 228 9.94 -2.53 13.42
N LEU A 229 9.68 -1.29 12.96
CA LEU A 229 10.24 -0.80 11.69
C LEU A 229 11.76 -0.88 11.73
N LEU A 230 12.37 -0.53 12.86
CA LEU A 230 13.81 -0.71 13.08
C LEU A 230 14.24 -2.18 13.00
N ALA A 231 13.52 -3.10 13.63
CA ALA A 231 13.82 -4.53 13.55
C ALA A 231 13.79 -5.02 12.09
N ILE A 232 12.70 -4.74 11.37
CA ILE A 232 12.54 -5.10 9.95
C ILE A 232 13.65 -4.49 9.10
N GLY A 233 13.96 -3.21 9.30
CA GLY A 233 15.03 -2.53 8.57
C GLY A 233 16.42 -3.08 8.85
N THR A 234 16.65 -3.64 10.03
CA THR A 234 17.96 -4.16 10.46
C THR A 234 18.16 -5.61 10.04
N THR A 235 17.15 -6.47 10.22
CA THR A 235 17.28 -7.93 10.04
C THR A 235 16.50 -8.46 8.84
N GLY A 236 15.71 -7.61 8.18
CA GLY A 236 14.82 -7.98 7.07
C GLY A 236 13.42 -8.40 7.53
N VAL A 237 13.24 -8.79 8.79
CA VAL A 237 11.98 -9.29 9.37
C VAL A 237 11.72 -8.69 10.75
N ASN A 238 10.47 -8.75 11.24
CA ASN A 238 10.17 -8.27 12.59
C ASN A 238 10.58 -9.31 13.66
N THR A 239 11.86 -9.34 14.03
CA THR A 239 12.38 -10.23 15.09
C THR A 239 11.85 -9.91 16.49
N ASN A 240 11.12 -8.80 16.68
CA ASN A 240 10.45 -8.49 17.94
C ASN A 240 9.12 -9.26 18.07
N HIS A 241 8.56 -9.75 16.96
CA HIS A 241 7.36 -10.58 16.98
C HIS A 241 7.71 -12.05 17.28
N PRO A 242 7.09 -12.71 18.28
CA PRO A 242 7.46 -14.08 18.66
C PRO A 242 7.39 -15.08 17.52
N ALA A 243 6.31 -15.09 16.73
CA ALA A 243 6.14 -16.01 15.61
C ALA A 243 7.26 -15.88 14.55
N ILE A 244 7.56 -14.65 14.16
CA ILE A 244 8.56 -14.35 13.13
C ILE A 244 9.96 -14.67 13.66
N ASN A 245 10.25 -14.34 14.92
CA ASN A 245 11.53 -14.66 15.56
C ASN A 245 11.76 -16.16 15.69
N THR A 246 10.71 -16.95 15.92
CA THR A 246 10.81 -18.42 15.92
C THR A 246 11.25 -18.93 14.56
N LEU A 247 10.57 -18.54 13.48
CA LEU A 247 10.95 -18.95 12.12
C LEU A 247 12.37 -18.48 11.76
N TYR A 248 12.69 -17.21 12.07
CA TYR A 248 14.01 -16.63 11.83
C TYR A 248 15.13 -17.46 12.49
N LYS A 249 14.95 -17.86 13.75
CA LYS A 249 15.94 -18.68 14.46
C LYS A 249 16.11 -20.06 13.85
N ILE A 250 15.01 -20.71 13.46
CA ILE A 250 15.07 -22.03 12.81
C ILE A 250 15.85 -21.93 11.50
N LEU A 251 15.54 -20.95 10.65
CA LEU A 251 16.22 -20.77 9.36
C LEU A 251 17.68 -20.33 9.49
N SER A 252 18.03 -19.68 10.60
CA SER A 252 19.42 -19.30 10.92
C SER A 252 20.29 -20.49 11.35
N GLU A 253 19.71 -21.68 11.56
CA GLU A 253 20.50 -22.87 11.88
C GLU A 253 21.30 -23.36 10.67
N SER A 254 22.48 -23.95 10.92
CA SER A 254 23.42 -24.37 9.87
C SER A 254 22.79 -25.27 8.80
N THR A 255 21.80 -26.08 9.18
CA THR A 255 21.03 -26.97 8.30
C THR A 255 20.26 -26.22 7.20
N PHE A 256 19.91 -24.94 7.40
CA PHE A 256 19.06 -24.18 6.49
C PHE A 256 19.76 -22.97 5.83
N THR A 257 20.98 -22.66 6.25
CA THR A 257 21.77 -21.52 5.72
C THR A 257 21.87 -21.43 4.20
N TYR A 258 21.90 -22.56 3.48
CA TYR A 258 22.03 -22.57 2.02
C TYR A 258 20.71 -22.28 1.27
N ILE A 259 19.55 -22.43 1.94
CA ILE A 259 18.24 -22.12 1.37
C ILE A 259 17.62 -20.84 1.90
N GLU A 260 18.07 -20.34 3.06
CA GLU A 260 17.47 -19.22 3.78
C GLU A 260 17.14 -18.04 2.87
N ASN A 261 18.09 -17.57 2.05
CA ASN A 261 17.87 -16.44 1.16
C ASN A 261 16.79 -16.71 0.09
N GLY A 262 16.75 -17.92 -0.45
CA GLY A 262 15.72 -18.31 -1.43
C GLY A 262 14.35 -18.41 -0.78
N PHE A 263 14.29 -18.97 0.42
CA PHE A 263 13.05 -19.10 1.17
C PHE A 263 12.45 -17.73 1.51
N TRP A 264 13.24 -16.79 2.03
CA TRP A 264 12.73 -15.46 2.37
C TRP A 264 12.17 -14.71 1.15
N ALA A 265 12.81 -14.84 -0.02
CA ALA A 265 12.29 -14.24 -1.24
C ALA A 265 10.89 -14.77 -1.61
N ASP A 266 10.71 -16.09 -1.59
CA ASP A 266 9.41 -16.72 -1.84
C ASP A 266 8.39 -16.42 -0.74
N PHE A 267 8.84 -16.35 0.52
CA PHE A 267 8.00 -15.99 1.67
C PHE A 267 7.45 -14.58 1.52
N PHE A 268 8.31 -13.58 1.25
CA PHE A 268 7.86 -12.20 1.07
C PHE A 268 7.01 -12.02 -0.18
N PHE A 269 7.32 -12.73 -1.27
CA PHE A 269 6.45 -12.78 -2.44
C PHE A 269 5.05 -13.27 -2.05
N ALA A 270 4.94 -14.37 -1.31
CA ALA A 270 3.65 -14.91 -0.87
C ALA A 270 2.91 -13.91 0.03
N VAL A 271 3.58 -13.31 1.02
CA VAL A 271 2.99 -12.33 1.94
C VAL A 271 2.49 -11.09 1.19
N HIS A 272 3.33 -10.51 0.34
CA HIS A 272 3.03 -9.28 -0.39
C HIS A 272 2.02 -9.46 -1.53
N THR A 273 1.78 -10.69 -1.99
CA THR A 273 0.75 -11.02 -2.98
C THR A 273 -0.44 -11.80 -2.39
N CYS A 274 -0.50 -11.94 -1.06
CA CYS A 274 -1.52 -12.68 -0.33
C CYS A 274 -1.78 -14.09 -0.87
N LYS A 275 -0.74 -14.77 -1.35
CA LYS A 275 -0.84 -16.13 -1.88
C LYS A 275 -0.86 -17.16 -0.76
N ASP A 276 -1.53 -18.28 -1.03
CA ASP A 276 -1.60 -19.41 -0.10
C ASP A 276 -0.18 -19.85 0.34
N PRO A 277 0.14 -19.79 1.65
CA PRO A 277 1.46 -20.18 2.16
C PRO A 277 1.73 -21.68 2.08
N ALA A 278 0.76 -22.53 1.68
CA ALA A 278 0.97 -23.97 1.54
C ALA A 278 2.18 -24.35 0.66
N ASN A 279 2.47 -23.55 -0.38
CA ASN A 279 3.63 -23.78 -1.25
C ASN A 279 4.98 -23.50 -0.55
N LEU A 280 5.00 -22.66 0.49
CA LEU A 280 6.21 -22.40 1.28
C LEU A 280 6.59 -23.60 2.14
N ILE A 281 5.62 -24.43 2.51
CA ILE A 281 5.86 -25.66 3.27
C ILE A 281 6.49 -26.73 2.37
N GLN A 282 6.04 -26.82 1.11
CA GLN A 282 6.56 -27.79 0.13
C GLN A 282 8.06 -27.62 -0.15
N TRP A 283 8.62 -26.42 0.03
CA TRP A 283 10.07 -26.18 -0.06
C TRP A 283 10.88 -27.10 0.87
N PHE A 284 10.30 -27.52 1.99
CA PHE A 284 10.98 -28.32 3.00
C PHE A 284 10.80 -29.82 2.79
N ASP A 285 9.83 -30.26 1.98
CA ASP A 285 9.59 -31.68 1.68
C ASP A 285 10.81 -32.34 0.98
N ASP A 286 11.56 -31.54 0.22
CA ASP A 286 12.78 -31.97 -0.49
C ASP A 286 14.02 -32.04 0.42
N LEU A 287 13.94 -31.46 1.61
CA LEU A 287 14.99 -31.54 2.61
C LEU A 287 14.71 -32.80 3.43
N SER A 288 15.64 -33.74 3.50
CA SER A 288 15.48 -34.98 4.27
C SER A 288 15.51 -34.74 5.80
N ILE A 289 14.60 -33.90 6.30
CA ILE A 289 14.35 -33.59 7.70
C ILE A 289 13.30 -34.55 8.27
N ASP A 290 13.29 -34.75 9.58
CA ASP A 290 12.32 -35.62 10.23
C ASP A 290 10.93 -34.97 10.34
N ASP A 291 9.90 -35.82 10.51
CA ASP A 291 8.49 -35.41 10.52
C ASP A 291 8.16 -34.40 11.64
N ASP A 292 8.80 -34.51 12.81
CA ASP A 292 8.57 -33.60 13.94
C ASP A 292 9.14 -32.20 13.62
N MET A 293 10.34 -32.14 13.03
CA MET A 293 10.94 -30.88 12.57
C MET A 293 10.13 -30.25 11.44
N LEU A 294 9.65 -31.04 10.47
CA LEU A 294 8.80 -30.55 9.37
C LEU A 294 7.50 -29.95 9.92
N ALA A 295 6.86 -30.60 10.89
CA ALA A 295 5.66 -30.09 11.54
C ALA A 295 5.91 -28.75 12.26
N SER A 296 6.97 -28.68 13.07
CA SER A 296 7.34 -27.45 13.79
C SER A 296 7.69 -26.31 12.84
N LEU A 297 8.37 -26.60 11.72
CA LEU A 297 8.72 -25.61 10.71
C LEU A 297 7.46 -25.12 9.97
N SER A 298 6.56 -26.03 9.61
CA SER A 298 5.29 -25.70 8.96
C SER A 298 4.45 -24.74 9.80
N GLU A 299 4.34 -25.02 11.11
CA GLU A 299 3.65 -24.14 12.07
C GLU A 299 4.32 -22.76 12.14
N ALA A 300 5.65 -22.72 12.28
CA ALA A 300 6.40 -21.47 12.33
C ALA A 300 6.25 -20.62 11.05
N VAL A 301 6.20 -21.27 9.88
CA VAL A 301 5.99 -20.61 8.58
C VAL A 301 4.60 -19.96 8.51
N LEU A 302 3.55 -20.70 8.88
CA LEU A 302 2.18 -20.20 8.86
C LEU A 302 2.02 -19.04 9.85
N ASP A 303 2.48 -19.22 11.09
CA ASP A 303 2.40 -18.19 12.13
C ASP A 303 3.17 -16.92 11.71
N ALA A 304 4.35 -17.05 11.13
CA ALA A 304 5.11 -15.92 10.62
C ALA A 304 4.37 -15.25 9.44
N TYR A 305 3.83 -16.03 8.50
CA TYR A 305 3.11 -15.52 7.33
C TYR A 305 1.94 -14.62 7.74
N PHE A 306 1.07 -15.11 8.63
CA PHE A 306 -0.11 -14.35 9.06
C PHE A 306 0.22 -13.12 9.92
N ASN A 307 1.43 -13.05 10.49
CA ASN A 307 1.89 -11.95 11.33
C ASN A 307 2.95 -11.05 10.66
N THR A 308 3.25 -11.25 9.38
CA THR A 308 4.19 -10.40 8.63
C THR A 308 3.43 -9.29 7.90
N PRO A 309 3.84 -8.01 8.02
CA PRO A 309 3.23 -6.90 7.28
C PRO A 309 3.24 -7.12 5.76
N SER A 310 2.16 -6.76 5.09
CA SER A 310 2.01 -6.94 3.65
C SER A 310 1.74 -5.63 2.92
N ALA A 311 2.51 -5.41 1.84
CA ALA A 311 2.25 -4.34 0.88
C ALA A 311 0.84 -4.39 0.30
N ALA A 312 0.33 -5.58 -0.05
CA ALA A 312 -1.02 -5.77 -0.57
C ALA A 312 -2.11 -5.34 0.43
N LEU A 313 -1.80 -5.39 1.73
CA LEU A 313 -2.72 -5.08 2.82
C LEU A 313 -2.35 -3.77 3.51
N PHE A 314 -1.76 -2.82 2.78
CA PHE A 314 -1.49 -1.46 3.26
C PHE A 314 -0.60 -1.40 4.52
N GLY A 315 0.28 -2.38 4.70
CA GLY A 315 1.13 -2.51 5.89
C GLY A 315 0.52 -3.29 7.04
N CYS A 316 -0.75 -3.72 6.94
CA CYS A 316 -1.32 -4.71 7.85
C CYS A 316 -0.66 -6.07 7.66
N THR A 317 -0.63 -6.86 8.73
CA THR A 317 -0.47 -8.30 8.60
C THR A 317 -1.77 -8.93 8.08
N PRO A 318 -1.73 -10.12 7.45
CA PRO A 318 -2.94 -10.85 7.10
C PRO A 318 -3.89 -11.06 8.29
N MET A 319 -3.37 -11.31 9.50
CA MET A 319 -4.19 -11.44 10.71
C MET A 319 -4.87 -10.12 11.08
N GLU A 320 -4.13 -9.01 11.15
CA GLU A 320 -4.68 -7.68 11.45
C GLU A 320 -5.75 -7.26 10.42
N TYR A 321 -5.53 -7.57 9.15
CA TYR A 321 -6.50 -7.30 8.11
C TYR A 321 -7.76 -8.15 8.26
N MET A 322 -7.65 -9.45 8.56
CA MET A 322 -8.80 -10.30 8.82
C MET A 322 -9.60 -9.82 10.04
N ASP A 323 -8.92 -9.44 11.12
CA ASP A 323 -9.57 -8.85 12.30
C ASP A 323 -10.31 -7.56 11.94
N TYR A 324 -9.68 -6.66 11.18
CA TYR A 324 -10.31 -5.44 10.69
C TYR A 324 -11.57 -5.72 9.86
N ILE A 325 -11.51 -6.65 8.90
CA ILE A 325 -12.67 -7.03 8.09
C ILE A 325 -13.76 -7.70 8.93
N ASN A 326 -13.39 -8.54 9.89
CA ASN A 326 -14.33 -9.17 10.81
C ASN A 326 -15.04 -8.13 11.67
N GLU A 327 -14.31 -7.13 12.19
CA GLU A 327 -14.91 -6.00 12.92
C GLU A 327 -15.84 -5.18 12.03
N GLN A 328 -15.42 -4.86 10.79
CA GLN A 328 -16.27 -4.15 9.83
C GLN A 328 -17.52 -4.96 9.49
N SER A 329 -17.41 -6.28 9.28
CA SER A 329 -18.54 -7.15 8.94
C SER A 329 -19.53 -7.33 10.10
N GLN A 330 -19.03 -7.41 11.34
CA GLN A 330 -19.87 -7.44 12.54
C GLN A 330 -20.58 -6.10 12.79
N GLN A 331 -19.97 -4.98 12.38
CA GLN A 331 -20.60 -3.66 12.39
C GLN A 331 -21.60 -3.47 11.23
N SER A 332 -21.56 -4.29 10.17
CA SER A 332 -22.21 -4.04 8.88
C SER A 332 -23.47 -4.83 8.59
N MET A 333 -24.24 -5.27 9.58
CA MET A 333 -25.65 -5.57 9.32
C MET A 333 -26.47 -4.39 9.80
N GLN A 334 -26.96 -3.61 8.84
CA GLN A 334 -27.91 -2.56 9.13
C GLN A 334 -29.14 -3.22 9.78
N GLY A 335 -29.55 -2.71 10.94
CA GLY A 335 -30.73 -3.17 11.66
C GLY A 335 -31.94 -2.33 11.30
N ASN A 336 -31.84 -1.01 11.52
CA ASN A 336 -32.95 -0.07 11.41
C ASN A 336 -32.66 1.06 10.40
N ALA A 337 -31.81 0.81 9.41
CA ALA A 337 -31.38 1.81 8.44
C ALA A 337 -32.35 2.03 7.27
N SER A 338 -33.64 1.81 7.49
CA SER A 338 -34.71 1.99 6.50
C SER A 338 -35.94 2.66 7.13
N LEU A 339 -36.87 3.13 6.30
CA LEU A 339 -38.14 3.67 6.80
C LEU A 339 -39.03 2.54 7.34
N ASP A 340 -39.86 2.85 8.33
CA ASP A 340 -40.90 1.92 8.75
C ASP A 340 -41.95 1.72 7.62
N GLU A 341 -42.80 0.71 7.76
CA GLU A 341 -43.79 0.35 6.73
C GLU A 341 -44.77 1.49 6.42
N ASN A 342 -45.16 2.28 7.42
CA ASN A 342 -46.13 3.36 7.25
C ASN A 342 -45.49 4.55 6.50
N ASP A 343 -44.29 4.95 6.90
CA ASP A 343 -43.53 6.01 6.25
C ASP A 343 -43.14 5.62 4.83
N THR A 344 -42.77 4.35 4.60
CA THR A 344 -42.49 3.80 3.27
C THR A 344 -43.72 3.86 2.37
N ALA A 345 -44.88 3.41 2.86
CA ALA A 345 -46.13 3.46 2.10
C ALA A 345 -46.54 4.90 1.77
N LEU A 346 -46.40 5.81 2.73
CA LEU A 346 -46.67 7.23 2.54
C LEU A 346 -45.73 7.86 1.51
N PHE A 347 -44.44 7.53 1.57
CA PHE A 347 -43.44 7.99 0.60
C PHE A 347 -43.82 7.58 -0.82
N TYR A 348 -44.08 6.30 -1.06
CA TYR A 348 -44.45 5.83 -2.39
C TYR A 348 -45.79 6.42 -2.88
N ASP A 349 -46.76 6.64 -2.00
CA ASP A 349 -48.02 7.30 -2.33
C ASP A 349 -47.76 8.69 -2.93
N ILE A 350 -47.03 9.54 -2.21
CA ILE A 350 -46.81 10.92 -2.63
C ILE A 350 -45.80 11.03 -3.78
N TYR A 351 -44.73 10.22 -3.77
CA TYR A 351 -43.65 10.30 -4.75
C TYR A 351 -44.10 9.80 -6.12
N LEU A 352 -44.82 8.67 -6.20
CA LEU A 352 -45.33 8.16 -7.47
C LEU A 352 -46.41 9.05 -8.08
N ALA A 353 -47.23 9.73 -7.25
CA ALA A 353 -48.18 10.73 -7.73
C ALA A 353 -47.47 11.95 -8.36
N LEU A 354 -46.38 12.40 -7.74
CA LEU A 354 -45.55 13.49 -8.26
C LEU A 354 -44.87 13.12 -9.59
N LEU A 355 -44.32 11.91 -9.70
CA LEU A 355 -43.75 11.39 -10.96
C LEU A 355 -44.83 11.25 -12.04
N GLU A 356 -46.03 10.77 -11.69
CA GLU A 356 -47.16 10.67 -12.63
C GLU A 356 -47.56 12.05 -13.17
N TYR A 357 -47.73 13.04 -12.29
CA TYR A 357 -48.06 14.39 -12.69
C TYR A 357 -47.01 14.98 -13.63
N THR A 358 -45.73 14.81 -13.28
CA THR A 358 -44.59 15.25 -14.07
C THR A 358 -44.62 14.63 -15.46
N ASN A 359 -44.78 13.31 -15.55
CA ASN A 359 -44.80 12.63 -16.84
C ASN A 359 -46.05 12.97 -17.68
N LYS A 360 -47.23 13.13 -17.06
CA LYS A 360 -48.45 13.53 -17.77
C LYS A 360 -48.33 14.93 -18.36
N LYS A 361 -47.73 15.86 -17.62
CA LYS A 361 -47.58 17.26 -18.03
C LYS A 361 -46.56 17.41 -19.16
N TYR A 362 -45.40 16.75 -19.05
CA TYR A 362 -44.28 16.97 -19.97
C TYR A 362 -44.05 15.84 -20.98
N LYS A 363 -44.76 14.70 -20.85
CA LYS A 363 -44.70 13.55 -21.77
C LYS A 363 -43.28 12.99 -21.97
N ILE A 364 -42.50 12.95 -20.89
CA ILE A 364 -41.08 12.53 -20.86
C ILE A 364 -40.94 11.10 -21.38
N VAL A 365 -41.72 10.18 -20.82
CA VAL A 365 -41.83 8.79 -21.28
C VAL A 365 -43.16 8.62 -22.01
N LYS A 366 -43.09 8.55 -23.35
CA LYS A 366 -44.26 8.37 -24.22
C LYS A 366 -44.95 7.03 -23.91
N GLY A 367 -46.28 7.06 -23.84
CA GLY A 367 -47.10 5.88 -23.57
C GLY A 367 -47.28 5.51 -22.10
N LEU A 368 -46.46 6.06 -21.19
CA LEU A 368 -46.56 5.78 -19.75
C LEU A 368 -47.53 6.75 -19.06
N LYS A 369 -48.82 6.44 -19.05
CA LYS A 369 -49.86 7.35 -18.50
C LYS A 369 -50.19 7.14 -17.03
N LYS A 370 -49.92 5.95 -16.48
CA LYS A 370 -50.21 5.59 -15.09
C LYS A 370 -48.95 5.05 -14.40
N ILE A 371 -48.58 5.68 -13.29
CA ILE A 371 -47.47 5.37 -12.39
C ILE A 371 -48.01 5.22 -10.96
N TYR A 372 -48.92 6.09 -10.56
CA TYR A 372 -49.54 6.06 -9.24
C TYR A 372 -50.31 4.75 -9.01
N HIS A 373 -50.04 4.11 -7.86
CA HIS A 373 -50.51 2.76 -7.49
C HIS A 373 -50.28 1.67 -8.55
N ARG A 374 -49.22 1.80 -9.36
CA ARG A 374 -48.85 0.77 -10.33
C ARG A 374 -47.73 -0.11 -9.78
N SER A 375 -47.88 -1.42 -9.89
CA SER A 375 -46.81 -2.39 -9.65
C SER A 375 -45.90 -2.54 -10.88
N HIS A 376 -44.66 -2.96 -10.64
CA HIS A 376 -43.65 -3.26 -11.68
C HIS A 376 -43.36 -2.06 -12.60
N LEU A 377 -42.83 -0.99 -12.02
CA LEU A 377 -42.32 0.16 -12.76
C LEU A 377 -40.90 -0.14 -13.26
N GLU A 378 -40.63 0.13 -14.54
CA GLU A 378 -39.30 -0.02 -15.10
C GLU A 378 -38.37 1.08 -14.58
N PRO A 379 -37.26 0.76 -13.90
CA PRO A 379 -36.37 1.75 -13.28
C PRO A 379 -35.85 2.81 -14.26
N GLU A 380 -35.43 2.40 -15.47
CA GLU A 380 -34.91 3.31 -16.49
C GLU A 380 -35.93 4.38 -16.91
N LYS A 381 -37.22 4.03 -16.97
CA LYS A 381 -38.30 4.99 -17.27
C LYS A 381 -38.53 5.94 -16.11
N MET A 382 -38.43 5.46 -14.86
CA MET A 382 -38.60 6.29 -13.66
C MET A 382 -37.43 7.28 -13.53
N THR A 383 -36.20 6.82 -13.74
CA THR A 383 -34.99 7.64 -13.77
C THR A 383 -35.12 8.83 -14.72
N LYS A 384 -35.64 8.63 -15.94
CA LYS A 384 -35.86 9.73 -16.91
C LYS A 384 -36.84 10.79 -16.39
N ILE A 385 -37.92 10.36 -15.74
CA ILE A 385 -38.94 11.27 -15.18
C ILE A 385 -38.39 12.00 -13.96
N ARG A 386 -37.74 11.28 -13.05
CA ARG A 386 -37.05 11.82 -11.87
C ARG A 386 -36.02 12.87 -12.26
N ASN A 387 -35.17 12.57 -13.24
CA ASN A 387 -34.12 13.48 -13.66
C ASN A 387 -34.69 14.82 -14.13
N PHE A 388 -35.74 14.77 -14.96
CA PHE A 388 -36.46 15.96 -15.41
C PHE A 388 -37.14 16.71 -14.27
N LEU A 389 -37.76 16.00 -13.31
CA LEU A 389 -38.39 16.61 -12.13
C LEU A 389 -37.39 17.48 -11.35
N PHE A 390 -36.21 16.94 -11.03
CA PHE A 390 -35.23 17.65 -10.20
C PHE A 390 -34.39 18.68 -10.96
N GLU A 391 -34.32 18.60 -12.30
CA GLU A 391 -33.83 19.67 -13.16
C GLU A 391 -34.83 20.84 -13.26
N HIS A 392 -36.12 20.58 -13.02
CA HIS A 392 -37.20 21.56 -13.09
C HIS A 392 -38.03 21.58 -11.80
N ARG A 393 -37.40 21.95 -10.67
CA ARG A 393 -38.02 21.90 -9.32
C ARG A 393 -39.29 22.74 -9.16
N ASN A 394 -39.55 23.71 -10.04
CA ASN A 394 -40.81 24.47 -10.09
C ASN A 394 -42.04 23.60 -10.39
N ILE A 395 -41.85 22.38 -10.93
CA ILE A 395 -42.91 21.40 -11.11
C ILE A 395 -43.57 21.03 -9.77
N ILE A 396 -42.79 21.03 -8.68
CA ILE A 396 -43.28 20.73 -7.33
C ILE A 396 -44.26 21.81 -6.86
N ASP A 397 -43.96 23.10 -7.09
CA ASP A 397 -44.88 24.19 -6.76
C ASP A 397 -46.19 24.08 -7.53
N ASP A 398 -46.08 23.77 -8.81
CA ASP A 398 -47.23 23.57 -9.69
C ASP A 398 -48.09 22.36 -9.27
N PHE A 399 -47.45 21.28 -8.78
CA PHE A 399 -48.14 20.11 -8.24
C PHE A 399 -48.93 20.49 -6.99
N ILE A 400 -48.28 21.15 -6.02
CA ILE A 400 -48.89 21.55 -4.75
C ILE A 400 -50.06 22.50 -4.99
N LYS A 401 -49.87 23.52 -5.83
CA LYS A 401 -50.90 24.52 -6.14
C LYS A 401 -52.14 23.91 -6.79
N LYS A 402 -51.97 22.92 -7.67
CA LYS A 402 -53.09 22.27 -8.36
C LYS A 402 -53.72 21.14 -7.57
N ASN A 403 -52.95 20.52 -6.69
CA ASN A 403 -53.30 19.36 -5.88
C ASN A 403 -54.17 18.31 -6.64
N PRO A 404 -53.68 17.77 -7.77
CA PRO A 404 -54.51 16.94 -8.66
C PRO A 404 -54.96 15.61 -8.05
N PHE A 405 -54.31 15.18 -6.96
CA PHE A 405 -54.62 13.95 -6.22
C PHE A 405 -55.36 14.23 -4.90
N GLN A 406 -55.75 15.47 -4.63
CA GLN A 406 -56.49 15.89 -3.43
C GLN A 406 -55.82 15.48 -2.11
N PHE A 407 -54.50 15.63 -2.04
CA PHE A 407 -53.72 15.38 -0.84
C PHE A 407 -54.01 16.41 0.25
N ASP A 408 -53.89 15.98 1.51
CA ASP A 408 -53.99 16.83 2.69
C ASP A 408 -52.76 17.73 2.88
N GLU A 409 -52.82 18.62 3.86
CA GLU A 409 -51.74 19.57 4.13
C GLU A 409 -50.43 18.89 4.55
N GLU A 410 -50.49 17.76 5.25
CA GLU A 410 -49.30 17.00 5.67
C GLU A 410 -48.55 16.46 4.46
N LYS A 411 -49.25 15.76 3.55
CA LYS A 411 -48.66 15.23 2.32
C LYS A 411 -48.10 16.33 1.43
N LEU A 412 -48.82 17.45 1.31
CA LEU A 412 -48.34 18.60 0.53
C LEU A 412 -47.10 19.25 1.14
N ALA A 413 -46.99 19.29 2.47
CA ALA A 413 -45.79 19.76 3.17
C ALA A 413 -44.58 18.84 2.89
N LEU A 414 -44.75 17.52 2.98
CA LEU A 414 -43.68 16.56 2.64
C LEU A 414 -43.20 16.71 1.18
N ILE A 415 -44.13 16.87 0.23
CA ILE A 415 -43.80 17.08 -1.18
C ILE A 415 -43.05 18.40 -1.40
N LYS A 416 -43.40 19.45 -0.65
CA LYS A 416 -42.72 20.76 -0.72
C LYS A 416 -41.24 20.63 -0.38
N ASP A 417 -40.90 19.78 0.58
CA ASP A 417 -39.53 19.61 1.03
C ASP A 417 -38.66 18.93 -0.04
N PHE A 418 -39.23 18.14 -0.96
CA PHE A 418 -38.46 17.56 -2.08
C PHE A 418 -37.79 18.61 -2.98
N LYS A 419 -38.16 19.89 -2.88
CA LYS A 419 -37.45 21.00 -3.53
C LYS A 419 -36.01 21.18 -3.02
N TYR A 420 -35.67 20.64 -1.85
CA TYR A 420 -34.33 20.67 -1.28
C TYR A 420 -33.51 19.42 -1.60
N ALA A 421 -34.02 18.53 -2.46
CA ALA A 421 -33.31 17.32 -2.87
C ALA A 421 -31.86 17.60 -3.31
N VAL A 422 -30.95 16.70 -2.94
CA VAL A 422 -29.55 16.74 -3.39
C VAL A 422 -29.38 15.62 -4.40
N LYS A 423 -29.17 15.99 -5.67
CA LYS A 423 -28.97 15.03 -6.78
C LYS A 423 -27.54 15.19 -7.27
N GLY A 424 -26.82 14.08 -7.40
CA GLY A 424 -25.44 14.10 -7.85
C GLY A 424 -24.81 12.72 -7.86
N MET A 425 -23.55 12.71 -8.29
CA MET A 425 -22.67 11.59 -8.00
C MET A 425 -22.40 11.56 -6.49
N GLY A 426 -22.43 10.37 -5.91
CA GLY A 426 -22.03 10.11 -4.55
C GLY A 426 -21.26 8.80 -4.45
N ILE A 427 -20.64 8.57 -3.30
CA ILE A 427 -19.91 7.35 -2.99
C ILE A 427 -20.47 6.82 -1.67
N ILE A 428 -21.04 5.62 -1.68
CA ILE A 428 -21.45 4.92 -0.46
C ILE A 428 -20.17 4.46 0.25
N ILE A 429 -19.98 4.85 1.50
CA ILE A 429 -18.70 4.71 2.20
C ILE A 429 -18.72 3.57 3.19
N LYS A 430 -19.74 3.54 4.06
CA LYS A 430 -19.91 2.53 5.10
C LYS A 430 -21.36 2.40 5.53
N TYR A 431 -21.66 1.30 6.17
CA TYR A 431 -22.94 1.02 6.80
C TYR A 431 -22.82 1.15 8.32
N GLU A 432 -23.78 1.86 8.91
CA GLU A 432 -23.99 1.95 10.35
C GLU A 432 -25.32 1.27 10.70
N ALA A 433 -25.50 0.86 11.95
CA ALA A 433 -26.66 0.08 12.38
C ALA A 433 -28.02 0.73 12.01
N ASP A 434 -28.09 2.06 12.06
CA ASP A 434 -29.32 2.83 11.85
C ASP A 434 -29.29 3.74 10.61
N TYR A 435 -28.21 3.75 9.81
CA TYR A 435 -28.12 4.57 8.59
C TYR A 435 -26.95 4.16 7.68
N THR A 436 -26.97 4.63 6.43
CA THR A 436 -25.85 4.52 5.49
C THR A 436 -25.12 5.85 5.39
N VAL A 437 -23.79 5.83 5.37
CA VAL A 437 -22.97 7.02 5.12
C VAL A 437 -22.63 7.13 3.64
N ILE A 438 -22.99 8.26 3.03
CA ILE A 438 -22.68 8.59 1.65
C ILE A 438 -21.97 9.94 1.57
N SER A 439 -20.87 10.02 0.81
CA SER A 439 -20.27 11.30 0.41
C SER A 439 -20.87 11.73 -0.93
N MET A 440 -21.24 12.99 -1.06
CA MET A 440 -21.78 13.56 -2.29
C MET A 440 -20.75 14.51 -2.93
N GLN A 441 -20.93 14.80 -4.22
CA GLN A 441 -20.06 15.70 -5.02
C GLN A 441 -19.89 17.14 -4.48
N ASP A 442 -20.59 17.52 -3.41
CA ASP A 442 -20.46 18.81 -2.72
C ASP A 442 -19.58 18.71 -1.47
N ASP A 443 -18.76 17.66 -1.37
CA ASP A 443 -17.84 17.31 -0.30
C ASP A 443 -18.52 17.11 1.07
N ASN A 444 -19.85 16.93 1.07
CA ASN A 444 -20.63 16.67 2.28
C ASN A 444 -20.91 15.18 2.47
N PHE A 445 -20.92 14.77 3.73
CA PHE A 445 -21.28 13.42 4.16
C PHE A 445 -22.71 13.41 4.70
N TYR A 446 -23.54 12.48 4.23
CA TYR A 446 -24.93 12.35 4.62
C TYR A 446 -25.21 11.00 5.28
N ALA A 447 -26.00 11.01 6.35
CA ALA A 447 -26.62 9.83 6.92
C ALA A 447 -27.97 9.62 6.23
N ILE A 448 -28.09 8.55 5.45
CA ILE A 448 -29.29 8.26 4.65
C ILE A 448 -29.92 6.95 5.09
N LEU A 449 -31.24 6.86 4.91
CA LEU A 449 -31.99 5.62 5.11
C LEU A 449 -32.42 5.02 3.78
N GLY A 450 -32.54 3.70 3.80
CA GLY A 450 -33.29 2.92 2.83
C GLY A 450 -34.80 3.24 2.86
N LEU A 451 -35.53 2.65 1.91
CA LEU A 451 -36.98 2.74 1.87
C LEU A 451 -37.57 1.49 2.52
N THR A 452 -37.83 0.44 1.72
CA THR A 452 -38.41 -0.83 2.18
C THR A 452 -37.37 -1.79 2.78
N THR A 453 -36.13 -1.68 2.33
CA THR A 453 -35.01 -2.52 2.78
C THR A 453 -33.83 -1.63 3.09
N ASN A 454 -32.89 -2.15 3.86
CA ASN A 454 -31.61 -1.49 4.09
C ASN A 454 -30.79 -1.47 2.78
N ILE A 455 -29.78 -0.60 2.71
CA ILE A 455 -28.99 -0.42 1.48
C ILE A 455 -27.94 -1.52 1.35
N ASP A 456 -27.44 -2.03 2.48
CA ASP A 456 -26.51 -3.18 2.55
C ASP A 456 -27.08 -4.48 1.95
N GLU A 457 -28.41 -4.66 1.96
CA GLU A 457 -29.09 -5.78 1.28
C GLU A 457 -29.02 -5.69 -0.25
N VAL A 458 -28.81 -4.48 -0.80
CA VAL A 458 -28.73 -4.22 -2.25
C VAL A 458 -27.28 -4.12 -2.71
N ILE A 459 -26.43 -3.45 -1.93
CA ILE A 459 -25.01 -3.25 -2.20
C ILE A 459 -24.23 -3.82 -1.01
N PRO A 460 -23.66 -5.03 -1.13
CA PRO A 460 -22.91 -5.66 -0.04
C PRO A 460 -21.72 -4.81 0.42
N ASN A 461 -21.37 -4.93 1.71
CA ASN A 461 -20.29 -4.17 2.34
C ASN A 461 -18.92 -4.36 1.63
N GLU A 462 -18.68 -5.54 1.07
CA GLU A 462 -17.45 -5.87 0.34
C GLU A 462 -17.27 -5.07 -0.95
N GLN A 463 -18.33 -4.41 -1.44
CA GLN A 463 -18.28 -3.56 -2.63
C GLN A 463 -17.95 -2.09 -2.30
N LEU A 464 -17.83 -1.73 -1.02
CA LEU A 464 -17.55 -0.36 -0.62
C LEU A 464 -16.05 0.00 -0.75
N PRO A 465 -15.72 1.28 -1.02
CA PRO A 465 -16.65 2.37 -1.36
C PRO A 465 -17.28 2.21 -2.74
N TYR A 466 -18.58 2.48 -2.86
CA TYR A 466 -19.37 2.20 -4.07
C TYR A 466 -19.89 3.49 -4.73
N PRO A 467 -19.36 3.91 -5.90
CA PRO A 467 -19.82 5.11 -6.60
C PRO A 467 -21.21 4.93 -7.23
N VAL A 468 -22.12 5.87 -6.95
CA VAL A 468 -23.50 5.86 -7.42
C VAL A 468 -23.94 7.23 -7.92
N GLN A 469 -24.85 7.26 -8.88
CA GLN A 469 -25.70 8.42 -9.12
C GLN A 469 -26.98 8.25 -8.30
N ILE A 470 -27.27 9.21 -7.44
CA ILE A 470 -28.35 9.11 -6.45
C ILE A 470 -29.07 10.46 -6.30
N THR A 471 -30.30 10.41 -5.77
CA THR A 471 -31.05 11.58 -5.31
C THR A 471 -31.41 11.41 -3.84
N LEU A 472 -30.89 12.30 -3.00
CA LEU A 472 -31.22 12.39 -1.59
C LEU A 472 -32.42 13.31 -1.40
N LEU A 473 -33.42 12.85 -0.66
CA LEU A 473 -34.65 13.57 -0.38
C LEU A 473 -34.77 13.85 1.13
N PRO A 474 -35.18 15.06 1.53
CA PRO A 474 -35.62 15.29 2.90
C PRO A 474 -36.90 14.49 3.16
N TRP A 475 -36.92 13.81 4.31
CA TRP A 475 -38.10 13.11 4.79
C TRP A 475 -38.24 13.38 6.28
N ARG A 476 -39.10 14.34 6.64
CA ARG A 476 -39.22 14.85 8.01
C ARG A 476 -37.84 15.28 8.54
N ASN A 477 -37.34 14.64 9.59
CA ASN A 477 -36.01 14.91 10.17
C ASN A 477 -34.93 13.91 9.71
N LYS A 478 -35.19 13.16 8.63
CA LYS A 478 -34.31 12.14 8.06
C LYS A 478 -33.95 12.48 6.62
N ILE A 479 -32.99 11.77 6.07
CA ILE A 479 -32.65 11.79 4.65
C ILE A 479 -32.88 10.39 4.11
N ILE A 480 -33.56 10.30 2.98
CA ILE A 480 -33.80 9.04 2.27
C ILE A 480 -33.28 9.15 0.85
N TYR A 481 -33.01 8.01 0.22
CA TYR A 481 -32.92 7.95 -1.23
C TYR A 481 -34.29 7.65 -1.84
N ASP A 482 -34.43 7.87 -3.14
CA ASP A 482 -35.72 7.76 -3.83
C ASP A 482 -36.04 6.36 -4.39
N GLY A 483 -35.25 5.34 -4.01
CA GLY A 483 -35.40 3.97 -4.50
C GLY A 483 -34.67 3.70 -5.82
N LEU A 484 -33.95 4.67 -6.39
CA LEU A 484 -33.26 4.54 -7.67
C LEU A 484 -31.77 4.84 -7.54
N LEU A 485 -30.95 3.82 -7.80
CA LEU A 485 -29.49 3.91 -7.88
C LEU A 485 -29.04 3.63 -9.32
N GLU A 486 -28.11 4.42 -9.84
CA GLU A 486 -27.42 4.10 -11.08
C GLU A 486 -25.93 3.91 -10.76
N SER A 487 -25.36 2.77 -11.13
CA SER A 487 -23.96 2.47 -10.88
C SER A 487 -23.04 3.21 -11.84
N TYR A 488 -21.86 3.59 -11.36
CA TYR A 488 -20.77 4.03 -12.22
C TYR A 488 -19.80 2.88 -12.48
N ALA A 489 -19.33 2.76 -13.74
CA ALA A 489 -18.24 1.85 -14.09
C ALA A 489 -16.87 2.47 -13.73
N ILE A 490 -16.71 2.88 -12.47
CA ILE A 490 -15.47 3.47 -11.94
C ILE A 490 -15.02 2.61 -10.76
N GLN A 491 -13.77 2.17 -10.80
CA GLN A 491 -13.14 1.46 -9.69
C GLN A 491 -12.51 2.48 -8.73
N VAL A 492 -12.83 2.36 -7.44
CA VAL A 492 -12.23 3.21 -6.40
C VAL A 492 -10.88 2.62 -6.01
N GLY A 493 -9.79 3.24 -6.44
CA GLY A 493 -8.43 2.81 -6.09
C GLY A 493 -8.00 3.20 -4.67
N LYS A 494 -6.90 2.61 -4.19
CA LYS A 494 -6.32 2.84 -2.83
C LYS A 494 -6.33 4.33 -2.41
N ASN A 495 -5.79 5.22 -3.24
CA ASN A 495 -5.64 6.64 -2.89
C ASN A 495 -6.99 7.33 -2.67
N MET A 496 -8.01 6.98 -3.46
CA MET A 496 -9.35 7.52 -3.29
C MET A 496 -10.01 6.97 -2.02
N LYS A 497 -9.84 5.67 -1.71
CA LYS A 497 -10.32 5.08 -0.45
C LYS A 497 -9.72 5.78 0.77
N LYS A 498 -8.41 6.04 0.74
CA LYS A 498 -7.69 6.77 1.79
C LYS A 498 -8.22 8.19 1.97
N MET A 499 -8.32 8.96 0.88
CA MET A 499 -8.84 10.32 0.89
C MET A 499 -10.25 10.38 1.51
N ILE A 500 -11.14 9.47 1.10
CA ILE A 500 -12.50 9.36 1.66
C ILE A 500 -12.47 9.08 3.16
N ALA A 501 -11.60 8.18 3.63
CA ALA A 501 -11.47 7.85 5.04
C ALA A 501 -10.98 9.05 5.87
N GLU A 502 -10.01 9.80 5.36
CA GLU A 502 -9.48 11.02 6.00
C GLU A 502 -10.52 12.14 6.03
N GLU A 503 -11.24 12.36 4.93
CA GLU A 503 -12.31 13.37 4.88
C GLU A 503 -13.45 13.03 5.83
N LEU A 504 -13.87 11.75 5.89
CA LEU A 504 -14.91 11.29 6.80
C LEU A 504 -14.56 11.54 8.27
N ALA A 505 -13.28 11.39 8.65
CA ALA A 505 -12.82 11.65 10.01
C ALA A 505 -12.86 13.15 10.39
N ASN A 506 -12.82 14.04 9.39
CA ASN A 506 -12.70 15.49 9.59
C ASN A 506 -14.01 16.26 9.35
N HIS A 507 -15.00 15.65 8.70
CA HIS A 507 -16.27 16.30 8.36
C HIS A 507 -17.42 15.91 9.30
N HIS A 508 -18.39 16.81 9.43
CA HIS A 508 -19.61 16.54 10.20
C HIS A 508 -20.63 15.83 9.32
N LEU A 509 -21.24 14.77 9.86
CA LEU A 509 -22.28 14.01 9.18
C LEU A 509 -23.62 14.77 9.18
N ILE A 510 -24.17 15.01 8.00
CA ILE A 510 -25.48 15.66 7.81
C ILE A 510 -26.59 14.62 7.94
N THR A 511 -27.45 14.79 8.94
CA THR A 511 -28.55 13.85 9.22
C THR A 511 -29.92 14.34 8.77
N SER A 512 -30.03 15.59 8.33
CA SER A 512 -31.25 16.17 7.77
C SER A 512 -30.94 17.27 6.75
N ILE A 513 -31.71 17.29 5.66
CA ILE A 513 -31.71 18.38 4.69
C ILE A 513 -32.80 19.37 5.13
N LYS A 514 -32.44 20.59 5.50
CA LYS A 514 -33.41 21.61 5.94
C LYS A 514 -34.32 22.03 4.77
N PRO A 515 -35.60 22.41 5.02
CA PRO A 515 -36.20 22.69 6.33
C PRO A 515 -37.50 21.93 6.63
N PHE A 516 -37.57 21.30 7.82
CA PHE A 516 -38.85 21.15 8.53
C PHE A 516 -38.73 21.79 9.93
N GLN A 517 -39.40 22.93 10.12
CA GLN A 517 -39.89 23.37 11.43
C GLN A 517 -41.38 23.63 11.23
N ALA A 518 -42.20 22.84 11.93
CA ALA A 518 -43.66 22.94 11.93
C ALA A 518 -44.13 24.30 12.47
#